data_AF-A0A7X7PE99-F1
#
_entry.id   AF-A0A7X7PE99-F1
#
_cell.length_a   1.000
_cell.length_b   1.000
_cell.length_c   1.000
_cell.angle_alpha   90.00
_cell.angle_beta   90.00
_cell.angle_gamma   90.00
#
_symmetry.space_group_name_H-M   'P 1'
#
loop_
_entity.id
_entity.type
_entity.pdbx_description
1 polymer ?
#
loop_
_entity_poly.entity_id
_entity_poly.type
_entity_poly.pdbx_seq_one_letter_code
_entity_poly.pdbx_strand_id
1 'polypeptide(L)'
;RTFTGAVAGGDAVAAADHVLTALEIPGPINLGFPMDSSWRGALPPADGYVHVEDVPADAFAALARRGAELAEEHGSAHGPPASLLDQQVLEIASGGEQVPIAMRVVFALAGMGFIPSDPATVHPEEVVRVRVSPTWVRLDARFGSVYRHRRGAISLSVQRPT
;
A
#
# COMPACT_ATOMS: atom_id res chain seq x y z
N ARG A 1 1.88 8.84 13.44
CA ARG A 1 2.12 8.31 14.81
C ARG A 1 2.04 6.81 14.71
N THR A 2 2.93 6.08 15.37
CA THR A 2 2.93 4.61 15.37
C THR A 2 2.69 4.15 16.81
N PHE A 3 1.81 3.16 16.97
CA PHE A 3 1.45 2.59 18.26
C PHE A 3 1.70 1.08 18.21
N THR A 4 2.20 0.51 19.30
CA THR A 4 2.33 -0.94 19.46
C THR A 4 1.14 -1.46 20.25
N GLY A 5 0.51 -2.54 19.77
CA GLY A 5 -0.63 -3.16 20.43
C GLY A 5 -1.01 -4.48 19.77
N ALA A 6 -2.08 -5.11 20.27
CA ALA A 6 -2.67 -6.30 19.70
C ALA A 6 -4.17 -6.07 19.46
N VAL A 7 -4.68 -6.59 18.35
CA VAL A 7 -6.12 -6.58 18.01
C VAL A 7 -6.67 -7.97 18.27
N ALA A 8 -7.76 -8.06 19.03
CA ALA A 8 -8.43 -9.33 19.30
C ALA A 8 -9.30 -9.72 18.10
N GLY A 9 -9.08 -10.92 17.55
CA GLY A 9 -9.76 -11.40 16.35
C GLY A 9 -8.83 -11.44 15.12
N GLY A 10 -9.43 -11.56 13.93
CA GLY A 10 -8.72 -11.43 12.65
C GLY A 10 -8.63 -9.96 12.20
N ASP A 11 -8.80 -9.73 10.91
CA ASP A 11 -8.83 -8.38 10.35
C ASP A 11 -10.02 -7.56 10.89
N ALA A 12 -9.85 -6.24 10.97
CA ALA A 12 -10.89 -5.31 11.41
C ALA A 12 -11.02 -4.13 10.45
N VAL A 13 -12.25 -3.78 10.09
CA VAL A 13 -12.58 -2.55 9.36
C VAL A 13 -13.25 -1.58 10.33
N ALA A 14 -12.66 -0.39 10.50
CA ALA A 14 -13.10 0.61 11.47
C ALA A 14 -13.12 2.02 10.88
N ALA A 15 -13.88 2.91 11.50
CA ALA A 15 -13.90 4.33 11.17
C ALA A 15 -12.57 4.98 11.59
N ALA A 16 -11.86 5.60 10.66
CA ALA A 16 -10.53 6.18 10.94
C ALA A 16 -10.60 7.32 11.97
N ASP A 17 -11.65 8.13 11.91
CA ASP A 17 -11.95 9.18 12.88
C ASP A 17 -12.22 8.61 14.28
N HIS A 18 -13.00 7.53 14.38
CA HIS A 18 -13.25 6.86 15.65
C HIS A 18 -11.97 6.31 16.27
N VAL A 19 -11.15 5.60 15.48
CA VAL A 19 -9.86 5.06 15.94
C VAL A 19 -8.94 6.20 16.40
N LEU A 20 -8.90 7.32 15.68
CA LEU A 20 -8.08 8.47 16.06
C LEU A 20 -8.47 9.03 17.42
N THR A 21 -9.77 9.20 17.69
CA THR A 21 -10.27 9.63 19.00
C THR A 21 -9.98 8.58 20.08
N ALA A 22 -10.16 7.30 19.79
CA ALA A 22 -9.92 6.21 20.74
C ALA A 22 -8.44 6.13 21.18
N LEU A 23 -7.49 6.48 20.30
CA LEU A 23 -6.06 6.51 20.60
C LEU A 23 -5.65 7.61 21.60
N GLU A 24 -6.48 8.62 21.83
CA GLU A 24 -6.21 9.70 22.80
C GLU A 24 -6.50 9.27 24.24
N ILE A 25 -7.24 8.18 24.42
CA ILE A 25 -7.68 7.68 25.72
C ILE A 25 -6.72 6.56 26.16
N PRO A 26 -6.08 6.66 27.35
CA PRO A 26 -5.25 5.57 27.86
C PRO A 26 -6.07 4.28 28.09
N GLY A 27 -5.55 3.14 27.62
CA GLY A 27 -6.17 1.82 27.82
C GLY A 27 -6.41 1.07 26.51
N PRO A 28 -7.28 0.03 26.52
CA PRO A 28 -7.66 -0.69 25.31
C PRO A 28 -8.31 0.23 24.26
N ILE A 29 -7.85 0.14 23.01
CA ILE A 29 -8.37 0.93 21.91
C ILE A 29 -9.69 0.31 21.44
N ASN A 30 -10.79 1.04 21.61
CA ASN A 30 -12.07 0.66 21.05
C ASN A 30 -12.10 0.99 19.55
N LEU A 31 -12.30 -0.02 18.70
CA LEU A 31 -12.40 0.15 17.24
C LEU A 31 -13.81 0.55 16.78
N GLY A 32 -14.79 0.57 17.70
CA GLY A 32 -16.18 0.85 17.40
C GLY A 32 -16.90 -0.35 16.80
N PHE A 33 -17.99 -0.09 16.08
CA PHE A 33 -18.71 -1.14 15.35
C PHE A 33 -17.93 -1.60 14.12
N PRO A 34 -17.97 -2.89 13.74
CA PRO A 34 -17.39 -3.36 12.49
C PRO A 34 -17.97 -2.60 11.29
N MET A 35 -17.10 -2.08 10.43
CA MET A 35 -17.46 -1.26 9.27
C MET A 35 -17.20 -1.98 7.94
N ASP A 36 -17.18 -3.30 7.93
CA ASP A 36 -16.89 -4.14 6.76
C ASP A 36 -17.76 -3.78 5.55
N SER A 37 -19.04 -3.47 5.80
CA SER A 37 -19.99 -3.06 4.75
C SER A 37 -19.72 -1.67 4.15
N SER A 38 -18.95 -0.83 4.85
CA SER A 38 -18.51 0.48 4.35
C SER A 38 -17.24 0.39 3.51
N TRP A 39 -16.56 -0.76 3.50
CA TRP A 39 -15.39 -0.99 2.67
C TRP A 39 -15.80 -1.10 1.20
N ARG A 40 -15.15 -0.32 0.32
CA ARG A 40 -15.58 -0.15 -1.08
C ARG A 40 -15.16 -1.29 -2.02
N GLY A 41 -14.86 -2.48 -1.52
CA GLY A 41 -14.37 -3.59 -2.35
C GLY A 41 -14.20 -4.90 -1.61
N ALA A 42 -13.59 -5.88 -2.27
CA ALA A 42 -13.15 -7.10 -1.58
C ALA A 42 -11.97 -6.74 -0.65
N LEU A 43 -11.94 -7.36 0.54
CA LEU A 43 -10.72 -7.37 1.35
C LEU A 43 -9.67 -8.26 0.67
N PRO A 44 -8.37 -7.96 0.84
CA PRO A 44 -7.33 -8.88 0.42
C PRO A 44 -7.51 -10.25 1.11
N PRO A 45 -7.35 -11.37 0.39
CA PRO A 45 -7.40 -12.69 1.01
C PRO A 45 -6.22 -12.89 1.97
N ALA A 46 -6.36 -13.80 2.93
CA ALA A 46 -5.27 -14.14 3.85
C ALA A 46 -4.17 -14.98 3.16
N ASP A 47 -4.56 -15.83 2.21
CA ASP A 47 -3.71 -16.80 1.52
C ASP A 47 -3.88 -16.76 -0.01
N GLY A 48 -3.31 -17.74 -0.72
CA GLY A 48 -3.37 -17.84 -2.18
C GLY A 48 -2.35 -16.95 -2.92
N TYR A 49 -1.35 -16.44 -2.22
CA TYR A 49 -0.26 -15.66 -2.80
C TYR A 49 0.93 -16.56 -3.17
N VAL A 50 1.43 -16.39 -4.38
CA VAL A 50 2.67 -17.00 -4.88
C VAL A 50 3.79 -15.96 -4.79
N HIS A 51 4.95 -16.38 -4.31
CA HIS A 51 6.14 -15.54 -4.28
C HIS A 51 6.68 -15.32 -5.70
N VAL A 52 7.03 -14.08 -6.02
CA VAL A 52 7.49 -13.66 -7.35
C VAL A 52 8.97 -13.30 -7.31
N GLU A 53 9.34 -12.35 -6.44
CA GLU A 53 10.70 -11.82 -6.33
C GLU A 53 10.92 -11.17 -4.95
N ASP A 54 12.14 -11.22 -4.43
CA ASP A 54 12.59 -10.41 -3.29
C ASP A 54 13.42 -9.24 -3.83
N VAL A 55 12.92 -8.02 -3.63
CA VAL A 55 13.55 -6.79 -4.15
C VAL A 55 14.18 -6.02 -2.99
N PRO A 56 15.42 -5.51 -3.12
CA PRO A 56 16.06 -4.71 -2.08
C PRO A 56 15.20 -3.53 -1.61
N ALA A 57 15.06 -3.36 -0.29
CA ALA A 57 14.20 -2.32 0.27
C ALA A 57 14.73 -0.89 0.00
N ASP A 58 16.03 -0.73 -0.22
CA ASP A 58 16.66 0.53 -0.59
C ASP A 58 16.22 1.02 -1.98
N ALA A 59 15.93 0.10 -2.91
CA ALA A 59 15.36 0.43 -4.21
C ALA A 59 13.98 1.09 -4.07
N PHE A 60 13.12 0.57 -3.18
CA PHE A 60 11.83 1.18 -2.87
C PHE A 60 11.98 2.52 -2.15
N ALA A 61 12.88 2.62 -1.18
CA ALA A 61 13.15 3.88 -0.49
C ALA A 61 13.65 4.95 -1.48
N ALA A 62 14.50 4.58 -2.44
CA ALA A 62 15.03 5.50 -3.44
C ALA A 62 13.95 5.96 -4.42
N LEU A 63 13.03 5.06 -4.79
CA LEU A 63 11.85 5.41 -5.58
C LEU A 63 10.91 6.35 -4.81
N ALA A 64 10.66 6.08 -3.52
CA ALA A 64 9.83 6.92 -2.67
C ALA A 64 10.42 8.34 -2.57
N ARG A 65 11.73 8.47 -2.35
CA ARG A 65 12.41 9.77 -2.28
C ARG A 65 12.31 10.56 -3.59
N ARG A 66 12.69 9.95 -4.73
CA ARG A 66 12.57 10.59 -6.05
C ARG A 66 11.12 10.97 -6.40
N GLY A 67 10.18 10.10 -6.03
CA GLY A 67 8.76 10.38 -6.20
C GLY A 67 8.30 11.57 -5.38
N ALA A 68 8.76 11.71 -4.14
CA ALA A 68 8.43 12.84 -3.29
C ALA A 68 8.99 14.15 -3.86
N GLU A 69 10.25 14.15 -4.31
CA GLU A 69 10.87 15.29 -5.00
C GLU A 69 10.03 15.72 -6.23
N LEU A 70 9.66 14.76 -7.09
CA LEU A 70 8.84 15.04 -8.26
C LEU A 70 7.42 15.53 -7.89
N ALA A 71 6.86 15.01 -6.80
CA ALA A 71 5.57 15.44 -6.28
C ALA A 71 5.61 16.84 -5.67
N GLU A 72 6.74 17.29 -5.13
CA GLU A 72 6.91 18.67 -4.67
C GLU A 72 6.99 19.64 -5.86
N GLU A 73 7.68 19.26 -6.92
CA GLU A 73 7.80 20.07 -8.14
C GLU A 73 6.48 20.20 -8.92
N HIS A 74 5.68 19.12 -8.96
CA HIS A 74 4.48 19.02 -9.82
C HIS A 74 3.17 18.84 -9.03
N GLY A 75 3.24 18.98 -7.71
CA GLY A 75 2.12 18.79 -6.80
C GLY A 75 1.11 19.93 -6.82
N SER A 76 -0.06 19.64 -6.27
CA SER A 76 -1.09 20.66 -6.00
C SER A 76 -1.47 20.63 -4.52
N ALA A 77 -2.39 21.51 -4.11
CA ALA A 77 -2.97 21.49 -2.76
C ALA A 77 -3.62 20.14 -2.38
N HIS A 78 -3.94 19.29 -3.37
CA HIS A 78 -4.54 17.96 -3.17
C HIS A 78 -3.52 16.82 -3.15
N GLY A 79 -2.21 17.14 -3.13
CA GLY A 79 -1.12 16.16 -3.11
C GLY A 79 -0.51 15.87 -4.49
N PRO A 80 0.25 14.75 -4.61
CA PRO A 80 0.91 14.36 -5.84
C PRO A 80 -0.08 14.17 -7.00
N PRO A 81 0.32 14.48 -8.26
CA PRO A 81 -0.56 14.29 -9.40
C PRO A 81 -0.91 12.81 -9.61
N ALA A 82 -2.14 12.54 -10.03
CA ALA A 82 -2.62 11.16 -10.23
C ALA A 82 -1.77 10.38 -11.25
N SER A 83 -1.24 11.06 -12.27
CA SER A 83 -0.31 10.48 -13.24
C SER A 83 0.95 9.93 -12.58
N LEU A 84 1.54 10.65 -11.62
CA LEU A 84 2.66 10.16 -10.84
C LEU A 84 2.24 8.95 -10.01
N LEU A 85 1.11 9.02 -9.30
CA LEU A 85 0.63 7.91 -8.47
C LEU A 85 0.37 6.63 -9.25
N ASP A 86 -0.13 6.74 -10.48
CA ASP A 86 -0.44 5.62 -11.38
C ASP A 86 0.74 5.17 -12.24
N GLN A 87 1.86 5.90 -12.21
CA GLN A 87 3.08 5.54 -12.91
C GLN A 87 3.59 4.19 -12.41
N GLN A 88 3.79 3.25 -13.34
CA GLN A 88 4.45 1.98 -13.07
C GLN A 88 5.96 2.21 -13.04
N VAL A 89 6.60 1.86 -11.93
CA VAL A 89 8.01 2.20 -11.67
C VAL A 89 8.90 1.00 -11.43
N LEU A 90 8.32 -0.15 -11.14
CA LEU A 90 9.00 -1.43 -11.16
C LEU A 90 8.15 -2.41 -11.94
N GLU A 91 8.82 -3.17 -12.79
CA GLU A 91 8.24 -4.28 -13.50
C GLU A 91 9.02 -5.53 -13.10
N ILE A 92 8.33 -6.39 -12.36
CA ILE A 92 8.90 -7.62 -11.81
C ILE A 92 8.43 -8.77 -12.70
N ALA A 93 9.36 -9.59 -13.16
CA ALA A 93 9.07 -10.71 -14.05
C ALA A 93 9.36 -12.03 -13.36
N SER A 94 8.38 -12.94 -13.32
CA SER A 94 8.60 -14.32 -12.90
C SER A 94 7.74 -15.26 -13.73
N GLY A 95 8.33 -16.33 -14.27
CA GLY A 95 7.59 -17.35 -15.03
C GLY A 95 6.80 -16.84 -16.25
N GLY A 96 7.15 -15.68 -16.80
CA GLY A 96 6.44 -15.05 -17.93
C GLY A 96 5.31 -14.10 -17.53
N GLU A 97 5.05 -13.91 -16.24
CA GLU A 97 4.10 -12.93 -15.72
C GLU A 97 4.81 -11.66 -15.27
N GLN A 98 4.36 -10.51 -15.78
CA GLN A 98 4.81 -9.19 -15.37
C GLN A 98 3.90 -8.64 -14.26
N VAL A 99 4.51 -8.16 -13.18
CA VAL A 99 3.83 -7.60 -12.02
C VAL A 99 4.20 -6.12 -11.90
N PRO A 100 3.41 -5.20 -12.48
CA PRO A 100 3.73 -3.79 -12.45
C PRO A 100 3.43 -3.18 -11.08
N ILE A 101 4.43 -2.56 -10.46
CA ILE A 101 4.30 -1.83 -9.20
C ILE A 101 4.17 -0.34 -9.50
N ALA A 102 3.03 0.24 -9.11
CA ALA A 102 2.75 1.67 -9.27
C ALA A 102 3.33 2.49 -8.11
N MET A 103 3.70 3.75 -8.36
CA MET A 103 4.22 4.67 -7.35
C MET A 103 3.33 4.82 -6.12
N ARG A 104 2.00 4.75 -6.28
CA ARG A 104 1.07 4.74 -5.13
C ARG A 104 1.37 3.64 -4.11
N VAL A 105 1.83 2.48 -4.56
CA VAL A 105 2.20 1.36 -3.68
C VAL A 105 3.51 1.67 -2.97
N VAL A 106 4.47 2.27 -3.68
CA VAL A 106 5.75 2.70 -3.12
C VAL A 106 5.56 3.78 -2.05
N PHE A 107 4.73 4.79 -2.33
CA PHE A 107 4.37 5.81 -1.34
C PHE A 107 3.59 5.23 -0.17
N ALA A 108 2.74 4.22 -0.37
CA ALA A 108 2.08 3.55 0.74
C ALA A 108 3.09 2.83 1.64
N LEU A 109 4.07 2.11 1.08
CA LEU A 109 5.14 1.47 1.88
C LEU A 109 5.90 2.50 2.74
N ALA A 110 6.37 3.58 2.10
CA ALA A 110 7.15 4.61 2.77
C ALA A 110 6.31 5.43 3.78
N GLY A 111 5.12 5.87 3.38
CA GLY A 111 4.23 6.69 4.21
C GLY A 111 3.68 5.95 5.43
N MET A 112 3.54 4.63 5.34
CA MET A 112 3.19 3.77 6.49
C MET A 112 4.40 3.44 7.37
N GLY A 113 5.62 3.82 6.98
CA GLY A 113 6.85 3.50 7.70
C GLY A 113 7.22 2.01 7.63
N PHE A 114 6.77 1.30 6.60
CA PHE A 114 7.10 -0.11 6.41
C PHE A 114 8.50 -0.33 5.87
N ILE A 115 9.08 0.71 5.27
CA ILE A 115 10.48 0.81 4.87
C ILE A 115 11.05 2.13 5.42
N PRO A 116 12.37 2.19 5.70
CA PRO A 116 13.02 3.45 6.04
C PRO A 116 12.86 4.52 4.95
N SER A 117 12.74 5.78 5.37
CA SER A 117 12.60 6.93 4.45
C SER A 117 13.90 7.31 3.74
N ASP A 118 15.05 7.07 4.39
CA ASP A 118 16.36 7.27 3.78
C ASP A 118 16.93 5.92 3.30
N PRO A 119 17.15 5.73 1.97
CA PRO A 119 17.77 4.54 1.40
C PRO A 119 19.10 4.16 2.06
N ALA A 120 19.90 5.14 2.48
CA ALA A 120 21.20 4.88 3.11
C ALA A 120 21.10 4.23 4.49
N THR A 121 19.91 4.27 5.12
CA THR A 121 19.64 3.68 6.43
C THR A 121 19.03 2.29 6.35
N VAL A 122 18.71 1.82 5.14
CA VAL A 122 18.16 0.49 4.92
C VAL A 122 19.26 -0.56 5.12
N HIS A 123 18.95 -1.62 5.87
CA HIS A 123 19.89 -2.71 6.05
C HIS A 123 20.11 -3.45 4.71
N PRO A 124 21.35 -3.80 4.33
CA PRO A 124 21.63 -4.42 3.02
C PRO A 124 20.87 -5.73 2.73
N GLU A 125 20.49 -6.45 3.78
CA GLU A 125 19.72 -7.71 3.67
C GLU A 125 18.20 -7.48 3.75
N GLU A 126 17.74 -6.25 3.94
CA GLU A 126 16.32 -5.93 4.01
C GLU A 126 15.70 -5.93 2.61
N VAL A 127 14.69 -6.77 2.43
CA VAL A 127 13.98 -6.95 1.16
C VAL A 127 12.49 -6.70 1.34
N VAL A 128 11.86 -6.23 0.27
CA VAL A 128 10.41 -6.21 0.10
C VAL A 128 10.04 -7.39 -0.78
N ARG A 129 9.30 -8.34 -0.22
CA ARG A 129 8.88 -9.54 -0.96
C ARG A 129 7.66 -9.23 -1.79
N VAL A 130 7.73 -9.55 -3.08
CA VAL A 130 6.63 -9.37 -4.01
C VAL A 130 5.90 -10.69 -4.15
N ARG A 131 4.61 -10.67 -3.85
CA ARG A 131 3.74 -11.84 -3.97
C ARG A 131 2.47 -11.49 -4.71
N VAL A 132 1.93 -12.44 -5.45
CA VAL A 132 0.72 -12.24 -6.26
C VAL A 132 -0.28 -13.37 -6.08
N SER A 133 -1.55 -13.00 -6.13
CA SER A 133 -2.66 -13.90 -6.35
C SER A 133 -3.32 -13.56 -7.70
N PRO A 134 -4.37 -14.27 -8.12
CA PRO A 134 -5.07 -13.95 -9.37
C PRO A 134 -5.60 -12.50 -9.43
N THR A 135 -5.93 -11.90 -8.29
CA THR A 135 -6.55 -10.57 -8.22
C THR A 135 -5.78 -9.56 -7.38
N TRP A 136 -4.72 -9.95 -6.67
CA TRP A 136 -3.97 -9.04 -5.78
C TRP A 136 -2.47 -9.11 -5.99
N VAL A 137 -1.80 -7.97 -5.79
CA VAL A 137 -0.38 -7.86 -5.51
C VAL A 137 -0.23 -7.53 -4.03
N ARG A 138 0.72 -8.18 -3.38
CA ARG A 138 1.10 -7.97 -1.98
C ARG A 138 2.59 -7.69 -1.93
N LEU A 139 2.97 -6.57 -1.33
CA LEU A 139 4.36 -6.24 -1.01
C LEU A 139 4.56 -6.39 0.49
N ASP A 140 5.41 -7.34 0.88
CA ASP A 140 5.74 -7.65 2.27
C ASP A 140 7.08 -7.01 2.65
N ALA A 141 7.02 -5.93 3.41
CA ALA A 141 8.19 -5.31 4.01
C ALA A 141 8.34 -5.73 5.48
N ARG A 142 9.43 -5.32 6.13
CA ARG A 142 9.76 -5.73 7.49
C ARG A 142 8.68 -5.40 8.52
N PHE A 143 8.06 -4.22 8.41
CA PHE A 143 7.12 -3.72 9.41
C PHE A 143 5.65 -3.78 8.96
N GLY A 144 5.37 -4.33 7.79
CA GLY A 144 4.01 -4.48 7.31
C GLY A 144 3.91 -4.79 5.82
N SER A 145 2.66 -4.91 5.36
CA SER A 145 2.36 -5.28 3.98
C SER A 145 1.44 -4.26 3.32
N VAL A 146 1.67 -3.99 2.04
CA VAL A 146 0.75 -3.20 1.21
C VAL A 146 0.09 -4.11 0.19
N TYR A 147 -1.22 -3.96 0.04
CA TYR A 147 -2.03 -4.72 -0.89
C TYR A 147 -2.57 -3.83 -2.00
N ARG A 148 -2.55 -4.32 -3.23
CA ARG A 148 -3.14 -3.65 -4.38
C ARG A 148 -3.90 -4.65 -5.23
N HIS A 149 -5.13 -4.29 -5.58
CA HIS A 149 -5.91 -5.09 -6.53
C HIS A 149 -5.30 -4.97 -7.94
N ARG A 150 -5.13 -6.10 -8.64
CA ARG A 150 -4.49 -6.21 -9.97
C ARG A 150 -5.35 -5.67 -11.09
N ARG A 151 -6.66 -5.80 -10.97
CA ARG A 151 -7.61 -5.23 -11.94
C ARG A 151 -8.01 -3.83 -11.45
N GLY A 152 -7.91 -2.84 -12.32
CA GLY A 152 -8.55 -1.54 -12.05
C GLY A 152 -10.06 -1.72 -11.87
N ALA A 153 -10.71 -0.70 -11.30
CA ALA A 153 -12.17 -0.62 -11.41
C ALA A 153 -12.55 -0.74 -12.90
N ILE A 154 -13.62 -1.47 -13.21
CA ILE A 154 -14.14 -1.55 -14.58
C ILE A 154 -14.45 -0.12 -15.02
N SER A 155 -13.73 0.37 -16.03
CA SER A 155 -13.96 1.70 -16.59
C SER A 155 -15.35 1.72 -17.22
N LEU A 156 -16.27 2.47 -16.59
CA LEU A 156 -17.58 2.75 -17.15
C LEU A 156 -17.46 4.01 -18.01
N SER A 157 -17.56 3.87 -19.33
CA SER A 157 -17.75 5.01 -20.22
C SER A 157 -19.25 5.21 -20.45
N VAL A 158 -19.73 6.44 -20.22
CA VAL A 158 -21.10 6.81 -20.60
C VAL A 158 -21.09 7.19 -22.07
N GLN A 159 -21.68 6.33 -22.91
CA GLN A 159 -21.90 6.67 -24.31
C GLN A 159 -23.21 7.47 -24.41
N ARG A 160 -23.13 8.72 -24.88
CA ARG A 160 -24.35 9.49 -25.18
C ARG A 160 -25.02 8.85 -26.41
N PRO A 161 -26.33 8.59 -26.38
CA PRO A 161 -27.03 8.18 -27.59
C PRO A 161 -26.95 9.30 -28.63
N THR A 162 -26.59 8.93 -29.86
CA THR A 162 -26.66 9.79 -31.06
C THR A 162 -28.10 10.03 -31.48
#